data_AF-A0A9P0MCV1-F1
#
_entry.id   AF-A0A9P0MCV1-F1
#
_cell.length_a   1.000
_cell.length_b   1.000
_cell.length_c   1.000
_cell.angle_alpha   90.00
_cell.angle_beta   90.00
_cell.angle_gamma   90.00
#
_symmetry.space_group_name_H-M   'P 1'
#
loop_
_entity.id
_entity.type
_entity.pdbx_description
1 polymer ?
#
loop_
_entity_poly.entity_id
_entity_poly.type
_entity_poly.pdbx_seq_one_letter_code
_entity_poly.pdbx_strand_id
1 'polypeptide(L)'
;MVTAVVWAESKKFYSASKSGNETAPEWSVRLKGLARYCNFGQQLESKLTDIFVTQFNPGKVRTELFSLNESTTLNNVVEVAKIIEATLLIRDPVGEVKSEVLESDVFRITQNNSNIGATAGQHQDPQRYHRGTAVPAAQRNQGGTRRLFPLREEPQQ
;
A
#
# COMPACT_ATOMS: atom_id res chain seq x y z
N MET A 1 14.99 3.50 49.75
CA MET A 1 15.78 3.33 48.51
C MET A 1 15.32 2.06 47.81
N VAL A 2 14.69 2.16 46.62
CA VAL A 2 14.74 1.20 45.50
C VAL A 2 14.36 1.99 44.25
N THR A 3 15.32 2.40 43.42
CA THR A 3 15.07 3.19 42.19
C THR A 3 15.44 2.44 40.91
N ALA A 4 16.34 1.45 40.99
CA ALA A 4 16.82 0.70 39.82
C ALA A 4 15.72 -0.12 39.12
N VAL A 5 14.76 -0.66 39.88
CA VAL A 5 13.65 -1.45 39.32
C VAL A 5 12.74 -0.57 38.46
N VAL A 6 12.43 0.66 38.88
CA VAL A 6 11.56 1.59 38.14
C VAL A 6 12.11 1.90 36.75
N TRP A 7 13.43 2.04 36.60
CA TRP A 7 14.06 2.35 35.32
C TRP A 7 14.12 1.14 34.39
N ALA A 8 14.36 -0.05 34.94
CA ALA A 8 14.30 -1.30 34.17
C ALA A 8 12.88 -1.54 33.62
N GLU A 9 11.85 -1.32 34.42
CA GLU A 9 10.46 -1.47 34.01
C GLU A 9 10.04 -0.38 33.01
N SER A 10 10.49 0.86 33.22
CA SER A 10 10.29 1.95 32.26
C SER A 10 10.91 1.63 30.91
N LYS A 11 12.14 1.07 30.90
CA LYS A 11 12.78 0.62 29.66
C LYS A 11 11.93 -0.43 28.94
N LYS A 12 11.40 -1.42 29.66
CA LYS A 12 10.51 -2.45 29.08
C LYS A 12 9.27 -1.82 28.46
N PHE A 13 8.63 -0.89 29.18
CA PHE A 13 7.46 -0.15 28.71
C PHE A 13 7.74 0.60 27.41
N TYR A 14 8.81 1.40 27.35
CA TYR A 14 9.16 2.19 26.16
C TYR A 14 9.63 1.34 24.97
N SER A 15 10.14 0.13 25.21
CA SER A 15 10.52 -0.82 24.15
C SER A 15 9.38 -1.70 23.65
N ALA A 16 8.21 -1.65 24.28
CA ALA A 16 7.11 -2.54 23.95
C ALA A 16 6.44 -2.11 22.64
N SER A 17 6.26 -3.05 21.72
CA SER A 17 5.46 -2.87 20.50
C SER A 17 4.30 -3.84 20.44
N LYS A 18 3.24 -3.46 19.71
CA LYS A 18 2.08 -4.34 19.45
C LYS A 18 2.55 -5.58 18.70
N SER A 19 2.14 -6.76 19.14
CA SER A 19 2.46 -7.99 18.40
C SER A 19 1.58 -8.10 17.15
N GLY A 20 2.05 -8.80 16.11
CA GLY A 20 1.28 -8.99 14.87
C GLY A 20 -0.01 -9.80 15.05
N ASN A 21 -0.03 -10.69 16.05
CA ASN A 21 -1.16 -11.54 16.41
C ASN A 21 -2.04 -10.97 17.53
N GLU A 22 -1.73 -9.77 18.02
CA GLU A 22 -2.44 -9.11 19.11
C GLU A 22 -3.42 -8.08 18.54
N THR A 23 -4.62 -7.99 19.09
CA THR A 23 -5.64 -7.00 18.73
C THR A 23 -5.39 -5.65 19.43
N ALA A 24 -6.02 -4.56 18.97
CA ALA A 24 -5.90 -3.27 19.63
C ALA A 24 -6.31 -3.29 21.14
N PRO A 25 -7.41 -3.94 21.56
CA PRO A 25 -7.76 -4.05 22.97
C PRO A 25 -6.73 -4.84 23.78
N GLU A 26 -6.24 -5.98 23.28
CA GLU A 26 -5.23 -6.80 23.95
C GLU A 26 -3.92 -6.02 24.16
N TRP A 27 -3.50 -5.27 23.13
CA TRP A 27 -2.34 -4.38 23.22
C TRP A 27 -2.51 -3.36 24.34
N SER A 28 -3.67 -2.73 24.45
CA SER A 28 -3.94 -1.76 25.51
C SER A 28 -3.88 -2.38 26.92
N VAL A 29 -4.33 -3.63 27.08
CA VAL A 29 -4.32 -4.35 28.35
C VAL A 29 -2.88 -4.71 28.74
N ARG A 30 -2.09 -5.24 27.80
CA ARG A 30 -0.68 -5.56 28.03
C ARG A 30 0.12 -4.31 28.36
N LEU A 31 -0.11 -3.21 27.65
CA LEU A 31 0.56 -1.94 27.87
C LEU A 31 0.25 -1.35 29.27
N LYS A 32 -1.03 -1.40 29.70
CA LYS A 32 -1.42 -1.05 31.07
C LYS A 32 -0.69 -1.92 32.10
N GLY A 33 -0.55 -3.22 31.82
CA GLY A 33 0.20 -4.15 32.68
C GLY A 33 1.66 -3.75 32.91
N LEU A 34 2.35 -3.33 31.85
CA LEU A 34 3.74 -2.84 31.92
C LEU A 34 3.86 -1.53 32.71
N ALA A 35 2.93 -0.60 32.48
CA ALA A 35 2.96 0.72 33.11
C ALA A 35 2.80 0.68 34.64
N ARG A 36 2.17 -0.37 35.19
CA ARG A 36 1.98 -0.55 36.65
C ARG A 36 3.27 -0.47 37.47
N TYR A 37 4.41 -0.79 36.86
CA TYR A 37 5.70 -0.82 37.54
C TYR A 37 6.60 0.40 37.29
N CYS A 38 6.13 1.37 36.48
CA CYS A 38 6.97 2.45 35.96
C CYS A 38 6.86 3.79 36.74
N ASN A 39 6.04 3.85 37.79
CA ASN A 39 5.83 5.05 38.63
C ASN A 39 5.55 6.35 37.85
N PHE A 40 4.69 6.30 36.81
CA PHE A 40 4.40 7.46 35.94
C PHE A 40 3.57 8.57 36.59
N GLY A 41 2.91 8.28 37.73
CA GLY A 41 2.07 9.26 38.43
C GLY A 41 1.00 9.87 37.52
N GLN A 42 0.93 11.20 37.50
CA GLN A 42 -0.08 11.95 36.73
C GLN A 42 0.10 11.84 35.21
N GLN A 43 1.28 11.44 34.73
CA GLN A 43 1.55 11.31 33.29
C GLN A 43 1.14 9.96 32.71
N LEU A 44 0.60 9.04 33.53
CA LEU A 44 0.27 7.67 33.12
C LEU A 44 -0.56 7.62 31.83
N GLU A 45 -1.65 8.37 31.76
CA GLU A 45 -2.55 8.37 30.59
C GLU A 45 -1.83 8.83 29.32
N SER A 46 -1.09 9.96 29.41
CA SER A 46 -0.34 10.50 28.28
C SER A 46 0.72 9.51 27.77
N LYS A 47 1.47 8.86 28.67
CA LYS A 47 2.48 7.85 28.30
C LYS A 47 1.85 6.60 27.69
N LEU A 48 0.71 6.15 28.20
CA LEU A 48 -0.01 5.03 27.62
C LEU A 48 -0.49 5.34 26.20
N THR A 49 -1.10 6.51 25.99
CA THR A 49 -1.57 6.91 24.65
C THR A 49 -0.40 7.04 23.67
N ASP A 50 0.67 7.72 24.06
CA ASP A 50 1.86 7.93 23.22
C ASP A 50 2.46 6.60 22.75
N ILE A 51 2.70 5.67 23.68
CA ILE A 51 3.24 4.34 23.34
C ILE A 51 2.24 3.49 22.57
N PHE A 52 0.95 3.55 22.90
CA PHE A 52 -0.06 2.82 22.15
C PHE A 52 -0.06 3.19 20.67
N VAL A 53 0.02 4.49 20.37
CA VAL A 53 -0.02 5.06 19.03
C VAL A 53 1.30 4.88 18.29
N THR A 54 2.43 5.25 18.90
CA THR A 54 3.76 5.21 18.26
C THR A 54 4.27 3.79 18.04
N GLN A 55 3.94 2.85 18.93
CA GLN A 55 4.39 1.46 18.87
C GLN A 55 3.33 0.50 18.29
N PHE A 56 2.31 1.07 17.61
CA PHE A 56 1.39 0.29 16.79
C PHE A 56 2.09 -0.23 15.52
N ASN A 57 1.62 -1.36 15.01
CA ASN A 57 2.14 -1.93 13.76
C ASN A 57 1.96 -0.94 12.59
N PRO A 58 2.95 -0.80 11.69
CA PRO A 58 2.81 0.04 10.52
C PRO A 58 1.63 -0.39 9.66
N GLY A 59 0.93 0.57 9.06
CA GLY A 59 -0.22 0.31 8.20
C GLY A 59 -1.32 1.34 8.42
N LYS A 60 -2.49 1.07 7.82
CA LYS A 60 -3.63 2.00 7.81
C LYS A 60 -4.05 2.41 9.22
N VAL A 61 -4.16 1.46 10.15
CA VAL A 61 -4.57 1.75 11.54
C VAL A 61 -3.66 2.81 12.16
N ARG A 62 -2.34 2.66 12.07
CA ARG A 62 -1.39 3.62 12.65
C ARG A 62 -1.45 4.99 11.98
N THR A 63 -1.64 5.03 10.66
CA THR A 63 -1.79 6.30 9.93
C THR A 63 -3.01 7.09 10.42
N GLU A 64 -4.14 6.42 10.62
CA GLU A 64 -5.34 7.05 11.18
C GLU A 64 -5.12 7.49 12.63
N LEU A 65 -4.44 6.67 13.45
CA LEU A 65 -4.10 7.04 14.83
C LEU A 65 -3.20 8.29 14.90
N PHE A 66 -2.25 8.44 13.98
CA PHE A 66 -1.40 9.64 13.88
C PHE A 66 -2.16 10.89 13.43
N SER A 67 -3.34 10.73 12.83
CA SER A 67 -4.19 11.85 12.41
C SER A 67 -5.10 12.36 13.55
N LEU A 68 -5.08 11.71 14.72
CA LEU A 68 -5.84 12.12 15.90
C LEU A 68 -5.17 13.28 16.64
N ASN A 69 -5.95 14.03 17.41
CA ASN A 69 -5.44 15.11 18.25
C ASN A 69 -4.57 14.57 19.40
N GLU A 70 -3.54 15.32 19.80
CA GLU A 70 -2.62 14.95 20.89
C GLU A 70 -3.31 14.83 22.27
N SER A 71 -4.48 15.46 22.46
CA SER A 71 -5.27 15.41 23.69
C SER A 71 -6.17 14.17 23.83
N THR A 72 -6.00 13.18 22.94
CA THR A 72 -6.83 11.97 22.92
C THR A 72 -6.46 11.01 24.06
N THR A 73 -7.46 10.37 24.67
CA THR A 73 -7.27 9.37 25.73
C THR A 73 -6.94 7.99 25.17
N LEU A 74 -6.38 7.11 26.00
CA LEU A 74 -6.06 5.74 25.59
C LEU A 74 -7.33 5.01 25.13
N ASN A 75 -8.44 5.17 25.84
CA ASN A 75 -9.69 4.50 25.49
C ASN A 75 -10.20 4.93 24.11
N ASN A 76 -10.05 6.21 23.76
CA ASN A 76 -10.47 6.72 22.45
C ASN A 76 -9.59 6.15 21.32
N VAL A 77 -8.27 6.14 21.47
CA VAL A 77 -7.37 5.57 20.45
C VAL A 77 -7.57 4.06 20.29
N VAL A 78 -7.90 3.34 21.37
CA VAL A 78 -8.23 1.90 21.31
C VAL A 78 -9.50 1.67 20.52
N GLU A 79 -10.55 2.46 20.74
CA GLU A 79 -11.82 2.30 20.02
C GLU A 79 -11.66 2.61 18.53
N VAL A 80 -10.94 3.68 18.18
CA VAL A 80 -10.62 4.00 16.78
C VAL A 80 -9.86 2.85 16.12
N ALA A 81 -8.82 2.34 16.77
CA ALA A 81 -8.04 1.22 16.25
C ALA A 81 -8.90 -0.04 16.02
N LYS A 82 -9.75 -0.38 17.00
CA LYS A 82 -10.67 -1.53 16.92
C LYS A 82 -11.65 -1.42 15.75
N ILE A 83 -12.22 -0.24 15.51
CA ILE A 83 -13.14 0.00 14.38
C ILE A 83 -12.42 -0.19 13.04
N ILE A 84 -11.19 0.33 12.92
CA ILE A 84 -10.41 0.21 11.68
C ILE A 84 -9.97 -1.24 11.46
N GLU A 85 -9.48 -1.93 12.49
CA GLU A 85 -9.12 -3.36 12.41
C GLU A 85 -10.31 -4.19 11.90
N ALA A 86 -11.51 -3.99 12.47
CA ALA A 86 -12.73 -4.67 12.00
C ALA A 86 -13.10 -4.31 10.55
N THR A 87 -12.94 -3.05 10.16
CA THR A 87 -13.22 -2.59 8.79
C THR A 87 -12.27 -3.20 7.76
N LEU A 88 -11.01 -3.45 8.14
CA LEU A 88 -10.02 -4.05 7.26
C LEU A 88 -10.32 -5.53 7.01
N LEU A 89 -10.75 -6.27 8.03
CA LEU A 89 -11.15 -7.68 7.88
C LEU A 89 -12.33 -7.88 6.91
N ILE A 90 -13.22 -6.89 6.81
CA ILE A 90 -14.37 -6.92 5.87
C ILE A 90 -13.92 -6.70 4.42
N ARG A 91 -12.80 -6.00 4.22
CA ARG A 91 -12.30 -5.58 2.89
C ARG A 91 -11.35 -6.58 2.24
N ASP A 92 -11.07 -7.70 2.90
CA ASP A 92 -10.40 -8.85 2.29
C ASP A 92 -11.48 -9.77 1.66
N PRO A 93 -11.82 -9.62 0.36
CA PRO A 93 -12.51 -10.69 -0.33
C PRO A 93 -11.55 -11.90 -0.40
N VAL A 94 -12.10 -13.08 -0.13
CA VAL A 94 -11.56 -14.39 -0.47
C VAL A 94 -10.55 -14.36 -1.62
N GLY A 95 -9.31 -14.80 -1.36
CA GLY A 95 -8.42 -15.35 -2.39
C GLY A 95 -7.29 -14.43 -2.87
N GLU A 96 -6.09 -14.71 -2.38
CA GLU A 96 -4.85 -14.45 -3.12
C GLU A 96 -4.92 -15.20 -4.47
N VAL A 97 -5.33 -14.50 -5.54
CA VAL A 97 -5.12 -15.00 -6.90
C VAL A 97 -3.64 -14.83 -7.21
N LYS A 98 -2.86 -15.90 -7.03
CA LYS A 98 -1.56 -16.04 -7.69
C LYS A 98 -1.82 -16.00 -9.19
N SER A 99 -1.55 -14.86 -9.80
CA SER A 99 -1.57 -14.73 -11.26
C SER A 99 -0.33 -15.44 -11.82
N GLU A 100 -0.43 -16.75 -11.98
CA GLU A 100 0.47 -17.48 -12.87
C GLU A 100 -0.04 -17.28 -14.29
N VAL A 101 0.68 -16.42 -15.02
CA VAL A 101 0.54 -16.23 -16.46
C VAL A 101 1.00 -17.52 -17.13
N LEU A 102 0.05 -18.36 -17.57
CA LEU A 102 0.30 -19.41 -18.55
C LEU A 102 -0.02 -18.85 -19.94
N GLU A 103 1.04 -18.58 -20.70
CA GLU A 103 0.97 -18.24 -22.13
C GLU A 103 0.50 -19.44 -22.97
N SER A 104 -0.21 -19.10 -24.08
CA SER A 104 -0.55 -19.91 -25.26
C SER A 104 -1.63 -21.01 -25.08
N ASP A 105 -2.66 -21.15 -25.92
CA ASP A 105 -2.72 -21.05 -27.38
C ASP A 105 -4.01 -20.38 -27.93
N VAL A 106 -3.84 -19.55 -28.95
CA VAL A 106 -4.94 -19.00 -29.78
C VAL A 106 -5.36 -20.05 -30.80
N PHE A 107 -6.50 -20.72 -30.60
CA PHE A 107 -7.10 -21.56 -31.62
C PHE A 107 -7.94 -20.74 -32.61
N ARG A 108 -7.48 -20.67 -33.86
CA ARG A 108 -8.20 -20.06 -35.00
C ARG A 108 -9.46 -20.88 -35.32
N ILE A 109 -10.63 -20.28 -35.15
CA ILE A 109 -11.87 -20.79 -35.75
C ILE A 109 -12.02 -20.19 -37.15
N THR A 110 -11.84 -21.05 -38.17
CA THR A 110 -12.19 -20.77 -39.56
C THR A 110 -13.70 -20.88 -39.72
N GLN A 111 -14.40 -19.78 -40.01
CA GLN A 111 -15.78 -19.84 -40.48
C GLN A 111 -15.80 -19.98 -42.01
N ASN A 112 -16.04 -21.21 -42.48
CA ASN A 112 -16.54 -21.47 -43.82
C ASN A 112 -18.05 -21.24 -43.82
N ASN A 113 -18.52 -20.19 -44.50
CA ASN A 113 -19.92 -20.08 -44.87
C ASN A 113 -20.04 -20.09 -46.40
N SER A 114 -20.27 -21.28 -46.94
CA SER A 114 -20.68 -21.49 -48.32
C SER A 114 -22.19 -21.31 -48.39
N ASN A 115 -22.66 -20.18 -48.92
CA ASN A 115 -24.03 -20.08 -49.40
C ASN A 115 -24.01 -19.68 -50.89
N ILE A 116 -24.27 -20.69 -51.72
CA ILE A 116 -24.47 -20.60 -53.16
C ILE A 116 -25.99 -20.53 -53.43
N GLY A 117 -26.39 -19.60 -54.31
CA GLY A 117 -27.72 -19.52 -54.91
C GLY A 117 -28.31 -18.11 -54.79
N ALA A 118 -28.04 -17.12 -55.64
CA ALA A 118 -28.20 -16.95 -57.11
C ALA A 118 -29.40 -16.05 -57.47
N THR A 119 -29.16 -15.23 -58.52
CA THR A 119 -30.06 -14.36 -59.31
C THR A 119 -30.39 -12.99 -58.74
N ALA A 120 -30.47 -11.88 -59.48
CA ALA A 120 -30.01 -11.43 -60.81
C ALA A 120 -30.43 -9.95 -60.89
N GLY A 121 -29.62 -9.04 -61.44
CA GLY A 121 -30.05 -7.66 -61.68
C GLY A 121 -28.93 -6.67 -61.96
N GLN A 122 -28.82 -6.26 -63.22
CA GLN A 122 -27.78 -5.43 -63.84
C GLN A 122 -27.96 -3.94 -63.55
N HIS A 123 -26.87 -3.18 -63.33
CA HIS A 123 -26.61 -1.92 -64.06
C HIS A 123 -25.16 -1.42 -63.88
N GLN A 124 -24.64 -0.89 -64.98
CA GLN A 124 -23.26 -0.39 -65.20
C GLN A 124 -23.08 1.04 -64.68
N ASP A 125 -21.87 1.40 -64.22
CA ASP A 125 -20.98 2.37 -64.91
C ASP A 125 -19.63 2.54 -64.15
N PRO A 126 -18.47 2.59 -64.84
CA PRO A 126 -17.17 2.83 -64.22
C PRO A 126 -16.65 4.24 -64.52
N GLN A 127 -16.20 4.99 -63.51
CA GLN A 127 -15.33 6.14 -63.74
C GLN A 127 -14.18 6.24 -62.73
N ARG A 128 -13.09 6.75 -63.27
CA ARG A 128 -11.70 6.48 -62.96
C ARG A 128 -11.01 7.82 -62.76
N TYR A 129 -10.35 8.03 -61.62
CA TYR A 129 -9.25 9.00 -61.45
C TYR A 129 -8.27 8.37 -60.44
N HIS A 130 -7.04 7.95 -60.83
CA HIS A 130 -5.82 8.77 -61.02
C HIS A 130 -5.52 9.63 -59.79
N ARG A 131 -4.33 9.70 -59.16
CA ARG A 131 -2.95 9.31 -59.50
C ARG A 131 -2.03 9.79 -58.35
N GLY A 132 -1.05 8.98 -57.94
CA GLY A 132 0.24 9.39 -57.33
C GLY A 132 0.21 9.78 -55.83
N THR A 133 1.22 9.57 -55.00
CA THR A 133 2.61 9.09 -55.19
C THR A 133 3.20 8.70 -53.82
N ALA A 134 4.17 7.77 -53.88
CA ALA A 134 5.08 7.25 -52.85
C ALA A 134 5.73 8.31 -51.90
N VAL A 135 5.89 8.04 -50.58
CA VAL A 135 7.08 7.51 -49.79
C VAL A 135 8.40 8.31 -50.04
N PRO A 136 9.43 8.47 -49.14
CA PRO A 136 9.69 7.84 -47.82
C PRO A 136 10.44 8.64 -46.70
N ALA A 137 10.46 8.00 -45.52
CA ALA A 137 11.47 7.85 -44.46
C ALA A 137 12.73 8.75 -44.34
N ALA A 138 13.03 9.11 -43.07
CA ALA A 138 14.37 9.10 -42.43
C ALA A 138 14.14 9.07 -40.89
N GLN A 139 14.46 8.06 -40.08
CA GLN A 139 15.69 7.30 -39.80
C GLN A 139 16.70 8.01 -38.86
N ARG A 140 16.77 7.51 -37.60
CA ARG A 140 17.96 7.33 -36.71
C ARG A 140 18.77 8.60 -36.33
N ASN A 141 19.50 8.72 -35.22
CA ASN A 141 19.97 7.81 -34.16
C ASN A 141 20.63 8.64 -33.04
N GLN A 142 20.69 8.05 -31.84
CA GLN A 142 21.83 8.03 -30.88
C GLN A 142 22.34 9.28 -30.13
N GLY A 143 22.67 9.01 -28.86
CA GLY A 143 23.56 9.78 -27.98
C GLY A 143 22.98 9.85 -26.56
N GLY A 144 23.31 8.95 -25.61
CA GLY A 144 24.57 8.98 -24.85
C GLY A 144 24.64 10.26 -24.00
N THR A 145 24.55 10.24 -22.67
CA THR A 145 25.66 9.87 -21.77
C THR A 145 25.22 10.02 -20.31
N ARG A 146 25.91 9.25 -19.46
CA ARG A 146 25.79 9.11 -18.00
C ARG A 146 25.88 10.41 -17.18
N ARG A 147 25.21 10.33 -16.02
CA ARG A 147 25.50 10.88 -14.67
C ARG A 147 26.60 11.96 -14.54
N LEU A 148 26.24 13.03 -13.84
CA LEU A 148 27.06 13.62 -12.77
C LEU A 148 26.15 14.29 -11.73
N PHE A 149 25.99 13.62 -10.60
CA PHE A 149 25.58 14.25 -9.33
C PHE A 149 26.72 15.18 -8.89
N PRO A 150 26.47 16.44 -8.55
CA PRO A 150 27.47 17.22 -7.84
C PRO A 150 27.62 16.68 -6.41
N LEU A 151 28.88 16.41 -6.06
CA LEU A 151 29.35 15.99 -4.75
C LEU A 151 29.08 17.08 -3.71
N ARG A 152 28.60 16.61 -2.56
CA ARG A 152 28.61 17.28 -1.26
C ARG A 152 30.01 17.77 -0.93
N GLU A 153 30.19 19.09 -0.85
CA GLU A 153 31.38 19.70 -0.25
C GLU A 153 31.07 20.06 1.21
N GLU A 154 31.56 19.22 2.11
CA GLU A 154 32.16 19.63 3.40
C GLU A 154 33.68 19.51 3.17
N PRO A 155 34.62 20.24 3.83
CA PRO A 155 34.55 20.57 5.26
C PRO A 155 35.37 21.82 5.76
N GLN A 156 35.39 21.98 7.09
CA GLN A 156 36.40 22.59 8.00
C GLN A 156 36.48 24.12 8.16
N GLN A 157 36.07 24.62 9.34
CA GLN A 157 36.91 24.74 10.55
C GLN A 157 36.05 24.87 11.81
#